data_AF-A0A2H6N249-F1
#
_entry.id   AF-A0A2H6N249-F1
#
_cell.length_a   1.000
_cell.length_b   1.000
_cell.length_c   1.000
_cell.angle_alpha   90.00
_cell.angle_beta   90.00
_cell.angle_gamma   90.00
#
_symmetry.space_group_name_H-M   'P 1'
#
loop_
_entity.id
_entity.type
_entity.pdbx_description
1 polymer ?
#
loop_
_entity_poly.entity_id
_entity_poly.type
_entity_poly.pdbx_seq_one_letter_code
_entity_poly.pdbx_strand_id
1 'polypeptide(L)'
;MTAPPPPPPPVYVPVNYHVHDNIQDEGTESSGYSAEFSSEGILNDRNEEKRITEAEKNERVQRQLKTLTDELAQARDEDMKTQNDLIHRENMRQGRDKYKTLRQIRQGNTKQRIDEFEAM
;
A
#
# COMPACT_ATOMS: atom_id res chain seq x y z
N MET A 1 24.06 -28.35 -6.49
CA MET A 1 23.99 -27.40 -5.36
C MET A 1 22.51 -27.07 -5.15
N THR A 2 21.93 -27.48 -4.04
CA THR A 2 20.50 -27.29 -3.74
C THR A 2 20.24 -25.86 -3.26
N ALA A 3 19.21 -25.21 -3.80
CA ALA A 3 18.82 -23.86 -3.41
C ALA A 3 18.29 -23.86 -1.96
N PRO A 4 18.60 -22.83 -1.15
CA PRO A 4 18.07 -22.74 0.21
C PRO A 4 16.55 -22.51 0.20
N PRO A 5 15.83 -23.04 1.20
CA PRO A 5 14.38 -22.89 1.29
C PRO A 5 13.96 -21.42 1.46
N PRO A 6 12.76 -21.04 0.99
CA PRO A 6 12.23 -19.69 1.16
C PRO A 6 12.04 -19.35 2.64
N PRO A 7 12.20 -18.07 3.03
CA PRO A 7 11.97 -17.63 4.40
C PRO A 7 10.51 -17.84 4.82
N PRO A 8 10.24 -18.13 6.10
CA PRO A 8 8.88 -18.31 6.60
C PRO A 8 8.08 -16.99 6.49
N PRO A 9 6.75 -17.08 6.32
CA PRO A 9 5.88 -15.90 6.29
C PRO A 9 5.92 -15.15 7.63
N PRO A 10 5.76 -13.82 7.63
CA PRO A 10 5.72 -13.04 8.86
C PRO A 10 4.53 -13.47 9.73
N VAL A 11 4.80 -13.82 10.99
CA VAL A 11 3.77 -14.16 11.98
C VAL A 11 3.05 -12.87 12.37
N TYR A 12 1.76 -12.78 12.05
CA TYR A 12 0.91 -11.67 12.48
C TYR A 12 0.45 -11.93 13.92
N VAL A 13 1.04 -11.22 14.88
CA VAL A 13 0.57 -11.21 16.26
C VAL A 13 -0.58 -10.19 16.37
N PRO A 14 -1.80 -10.61 16.71
CA PRO A 14 -2.89 -9.67 16.95
C PRO A 14 -2.57 -8.88 18.22
N VAL A 15 -2.44 -7.55 18.08
CA VAL A 15 -2.30 -6.64 19.22
C VAL A 15 -3.67 -6.53 19.87
N ASN A 16 -3.82 -7.14 21.05
CA ASN A 16 -5.05 -7.06 21.83
C ASN A 16 -5.07 -5.71 22.57
N TYR A 17 -5.73 -4.72 21.99
CA TYR A 17 -5.97 -3.44 22.66
C TYR A 17 -6.93 -3.69 23.84
N HIS A 18 -6.45 -3.57 25.08
CA HIS A 18 -7.32 -3.55 26.26
C HIS A 18 -8.18 -2.28 26.20
N VAL A 19 -9.47 -2.43 25.90
CA VAL A 19 -10.46 -1.37 26.07
C VAL A 19 -10.85 -1.38 27.55
N HIS A 20 -10.60 -0.28 28.25
CA HIS A 20 -11.02 -0.09 29.64
C HIS A 20 -12.47 0.43 29.62
N ASP A 21 -13.45 -0.43 29.91
CA ASP A 21 -14.84 -0.04 30.05
C ASP A 21 -15.03 0.76 31.34
N ASN A 22 -15.07 2.09 31.24
CA ASN A 22 -15.61 2.93 32.31
C ASN A 22 -17.12 3.07 32.12
N ILE A 23 -17.87 2.55 33.08
CA ILE A 23 -19.34 2.63 33.17
C ILE A 23 -19.76 4.11 33.24
N GLN A 24 -20.60 4.52 32.31
CA GLN A 24 -20.99 5.90 32.01
C GLN A 24 -22.20 6.33 32.86
N ASP A 25 -22.06 7.41 33.63
CA ASP A 25 -23.17 8.12 34.29
C ASP A 25 -23.73 9.20 33.34
N GLU A 26 -25.06 9.31 33.27
CA GLU A 26 -25.80 10.09 32.28
C GLU A 26 -25.60 11.61 32.43
N GLY A 27 -25.40 12.29 31.30
CA GLY A 27 -25.75 13.72 31.19
C GLY A 27 -24.74 14.60 30.47
N THR A 28 -24.47 14.36 29.19
CA THR A 28 -24.17 15.44 28.23
C THR A 28 -24.22 14.94 26.79
N GLU A 29 -25.22 15.41 26.05
CA GLU A 29 -25.32 15.17 24.61
C GLU A 29 -24.41 16.14 23.86
N SER A 30 -23.20 15.69 23.49
CA SER A 30 -22.44 16.20 22.33
C SER A 30 -21.20 15.33 22.06
N SER A 31 -21.27 14.46 21.03
CA SER A 31 -20.12 13.91 20.31
C SER A 31 -19.10 13.04 21.09
N GLY A 32 -19.54 11.90 21.64
CA GLY A 32 -18.67 10.99 22.43
C GLY A 32 -17.75 10.04 21.63
N TYR A 33 -17.81 10.01 20.30
CA TYR A 33 -17.05 9.05 19.47
C TYR A 33 -16.01 9.71 18.52
N SER A 34 -15.67 10.98 18.74
CA SER A 34 -14.66 11.69 17.95
C SER A 34 -13.42 11.98 18.79
N ALA A 35 -12.24 11.73 18.24
CA ALA A 35 -10.96 12.01 18.90
C ALA A 35 -10.03 12.80 17.97
N GLU A 36 -9.28 13.73 18.53
CA GLU A 36 -8.20 14.41 17.82
C GLU A 36 -6.98 13.49 17.69
N PHE A 37 -6.30 13.55 16.55
CA PHE A 37 -5.05 12.83 16.35
C PHE A 37 -3.86 13.70 16.76
N SER A 38 -3.05 13.22 17.70
CA SER A 38 -1.79 13.89 18.06
C SER A 38 -0.72 13.62 17.00
N SER A 39 0.00 14.67 16.58
CA SER A 39 1.18 14.57 15.71
C SER A 39 2.48 14.35 16.49
N GLU A 40 2.42 14.28 17.83
CA GLU A 40 3.60 14.19 18.69
C GLU A 40 4.36 12.88 18.44
N GLY A 41 5.67 12.97 18.21
CA GLY A 41 6.54 11.83 17.93
C GLY A 41 6.65 11.42 16.44
N ILE A 42 5.90 12.04 15.52
CA ILE A 42 6.05 11.79 14.07
C ILE A 42 7.22 12.60 13.51
N LEU A 43 8.43 12.03 13.53
CA LEU A 43 9.65 12.71 13.07
C LEU A 43 9.91 12.61 11.56
N ASN A 44 9.33 11.61 10.90
CA ASN A 44 9.61 11.28 9.48
C ASN A 44 8.31 11.15 8.69
N ASP A 45 7.48 12.19 8.73
CA ASP A 45 6.23 12.23 7.98
C ASP A 45 6.49 12.00 6.48
N ARG A 46 5.61 11.21 5.85
CA ARG A 46 5.61 10.89 4.41
C ARG A 46 6.91 10.28 3.86
N ASN A 47 7.69 9.58 4.69
CA ASN A 47 8.93 8.92 4.26
C ASN A 47 8.73 7.95 3.09
N GLU A 48 7.50 7.44 2.92
CA GLU A 48 7.15 6.49 1.90
C GLU A 48 7.24 7.03 0.48
N GLU A 49 7.20 8.35 0.30
CA GLU A 49 7.30 9.00 -1.01
C GLU A 49 8.72 8.95 -1.60
N LYS A 50 9.71 8.68 -0.75
CA LYS A 50 11.13 8.47 -1.12
C LYS A 50 11.48 6.99 -1.27
N ARG A 51 10.57 6.07 -0.94
CA ARG A 51 10.82 4.62 -1.06
C ARG A 51 10.82 4.21 -2.53
N ILE A 52 11.61 3.18 -2.83
CA ILE A 52 11.64 2.48 -4.11
C ILE A 52 11.22 1.02 -3.90
N THR A 53 10.76 0.36 -4.95
CA THR A 53 10.33 -1.03 -4.86
C THR A 53 11.52 -1.98 -4.71
N GLU A 54 11.28 -3.17 -4.14
CA GLU A 54 12.31 -4.21 -4.08
C GLU A 54 12.80 -4.60 -5.49
N ALA A 55 11.88 -4.67 -6.45
CA ALA A 55 12.21 -4.98 -7.84
C ALA A 55 13.08 -3.89 -8.50
N GLU A 56 13.01 -2.64 -8.05
CA GLU A 56 13.84 -1.54 -8.55
C GLU A 56 15.22 -1.53 -7.90
N LYS A 57 15.31 -1.82 -6.59
CA LYS A 57 16.58 -1.74 -5.86
C LYS A 57 17.41 -3.04 -5.91
N ASN A 58 16.78 -4.17 -6.21
CA ASN A 58 17.42 -5.49 -6.20
C ASN A 58 17.41 -6.11 -7.60
N GLU A 59 18.56 -6.03 -8.27
CA GLU A 59 18.76 -6.55 -9.63
C GLU A 59 18.45 -8.04 -9.76
N ARG A 60 18.73 -8.84 -8.71
CA ARG A 60 18.42 -10.28 -8.71
C ARG A 60 16.91 -10.50 -8.76
N VAL A 61 16.16 -9.77 -7.95
CA VAL A 61 14.68 -9.85 -7.93
C VAL A 61 14.12 -9.40 -9.28
N GLN A 62 14.64 -8.31 -9.83
CA GLN A 62 14.24 -7.82 -11.15
C GLN A 62 14.44 -8.88 -12.24
N ARG A 63 15.62 -9.51 -12.27
CA ARG A 63 15.94 -10.59 -13.23
C ARG A 63 15.01 -11.78 -13.06
N GLN A 64 14.78 -12.23 -11.82
CA GLN A 64 13.88 -13.35 -11.53
C GLN A 64 12.44 -13.07 -11.99
N LEU A 65 11.92 -11.87 -11.76
CA LEU A 65 10.58 -11.48 -12.23
C LEU A 65 10.51 -11.46 -13.76
N LYS A 66 11.54 -10.97 -14.44
CA LYS A 66 11.60 -10.97 -15.90
C LYS A 66 11.59 -12.40 -16.46
N THR A 67 12.46 -13.27 -15.93
CA THR A 67 12.52 -14.69 -16.34
C THR A 67 11.18 -15.39 -16.13
N LEU A 68 10.55 -15.24 -14.95
CA LEU A 68 9.25 -15.85 -14.68
C LEU A 68 8.15 -15.30 -15.59
N THR A 69 8.21 -14.02 -15.95
CA THR A 69 7.25 -13.41 -16.90
C THR A 69 7.38 -14.06 -18.28
N ASP A 70 8.60 -14.28 -18.76
CA ASP A 70 8.86 -14.90 -20.07
C ASP A 70 8.45 -16.39 -20.09
N GLU A 71 8.68 -17.12 -18.99
CA GLU A 71 8.28 -18.52 -18.85
C GLU A 71 6.76 -18.69 -18.82
N LEU A 72 6.05 -17.86 -18.06
CA LEU A 72 4.59 -17.93 -17.94
C LEU A 72 3.87 -17.41 -19.18
N ALA A 73 4.49 -16.54 -19.98
CA ALA A 73 3.87 -15.99 -21.19
C ALA A 73 3.47 -17.05 -22.21
N GLN A 74 4.17 -18.19 -22.25
CA GLN A 74 3.86 -19.30 -23.17
C GLN A 74 2.64 -20.11 -22.75
N ALA A 75 2.34 -20.13 -21.45
CA ALA A 75 1.24 -20.89 -20.87
C ALA A 75 0.01 -20.01 -20.56
N ARG A 76 0.11 -18.69 -20.74
CA ARG A 76 -0.96 -17.75 -20.38
C ARG A 76 -2.07 -17.77 -21.43
N ASP A 77 -3.29 -18.01 -20.97
CA ASP A 77 -4.50 -17.79 -21.76
C ASP A 77 -4.86 -16.29 -21.76
N GLU A 78 -4.89 -15.68 -22.95
CA GLU A 78 -5.16 -14.25 -23.09
C GLU A 78 -6.64 -13.88 -22.87
N ASP A 79 -7.55 -14.85 -22.97
CA ASP A 79 -8.99 -14.66 -22.79
C ASP A 79 -9.42 -14.72 -21.31
N MET A 80 -8.56 -15.29 -20.45
CA MET A 80 -8.82 -15.42 -19.01
C MET A 80 -8.29 -14.25 -18.15
N LYS A 81 -8.03 -13.09 -18.75
CA LYS A 81 -7.54 -11.92 -17.99
C LYS A 81 -8.65 -11.31 -17.15
N THR A 82 -8.33 -11.04 -15.89
CA THR A 82 -9.20 -10.26 -15.01
C THR A 82 -9.02 -8.76 -15.25
N GLN A 83 -9.97 -7.95 -14.78
CA GLN A 83 -9.86 -6.49 -14.77
C GLN A 83 -8.57 -6.01 -14.11
N ASN A 84 -8.17 -6.66 -13.00
CA ASN A 84 -6.96 -6.29 -12.26
C ASN A 84 -5.68 -6.58 -13.06
N ASP A 85 -5.66 -7.63 -13.89
CA ASP A 85 -4.53 -7.93 -14.77
C ASP A 85 -4.35 -6.85 -15.84
N LEU A 86 -5.46 -6.34 -16.38
CA LEU A 86 -5.46 -5.24 -17.35
C LEU A 86 -4.92 -3.96 -16.71
N ILE A 87 -5.42 -3.60 -15.52
CA ILE A 87 -4.97 -2.42 -14.76
C ILE A 87 -3.49 -2.55 -14.40
N HIS A 88 -3.04 -3.71 -13.92
CA HIS A 88 -1.65 -3.94 -13.57
C HIS A 88 -0.74 -3.80 -14.80
N ARG A 89 -1.11 -4.40 -15.94
CA ARG A 89 -0.33 -4.29 -17.19
C ARG A 89 -0.23 -2.84 -17.66
N GLU A 90 -1.32 -2.08 -17.56
CA GLU A 90 -1.32 -0.66 -17.93
C GLU A 90 -0.46 0.18 -16.98
N ASN A 91 -0.53 -0.08 -15.68
CA ASN A 91 0.34 0.58 -14.70
C ASN A 91 1.82 0.31 -14.98
N MET A 92 2.18 -0.95 -15.28
CA MET A 92 3.54 -1.32 -15.66
C MET A 92 3.97 -0.66 -16.98
N ARG A 93 3.07 -0.59 -17.98
CA ARG A 93 3.32 0.08 -19.27
C ARG A 93 3.61 1.57 -19.08
N GLN A 94 2.94 2.23 -18.14
CA GLN A 94 3.15 3.63 -17.79
C GLN A 94 4.33 3.84 -16.82
N GLY A 95 5.02 2.78 -16.38
CA GLY A 95 6.11 2.88 -15.40
C GLY A 95 5.64 3.29 -14.00
N ARG A 96 4.37 3.06 -13.66
CA ARG A 96 3.81 3.34 -12.34
C ARG A 96 4.20 2.22 -11.37
N ASP A 97 4.56 2.64 -10.16
CA ASP A 97 4.68 1.75 -9.01
C ASP A 97 3.95 2.36 -7.80
N LYS A 98 3.90 1.59 -6.70
CA LYS A 98 3.18 1.96 -5.48
C LYS A 98 3.66 3.30 -4.91
N TYR A 99 4.97 3.54 -4.80
CA TYR A 99 5.52 4.73 -4.16
C TYR A 99 5.53 5.94 -5.09
N LYS A 100 5.76 5.72 -6.40
CA LYS A 100 5.60 6.76 -7.43
C LYS A 100 4.15 7.27 -7.47
N THR A 101 3.18 6.36 -7.43
CA THR A 101 1.74 6.71 -7.43
C THR A 101 1.36 7.46 -6.15
N LEU A 102 1.78 6.97 -4.97
CA LEU A 102 1.52 7.65 -3.70
C LEU A 102 2.06 9.08 -3.69
N ARG A 103 3.30 9.28 -4.18
CA ARG A 103 3.89 10.61 -4.28
C ARG A 103 3.11 11.50 -5.24
N GLN A 104 2.64 10.95 -6.37
CA GLN A 104 1.89 11.70 -7.38
C GLN A 104 0.52 12.17 -6.87
N ILE A 105 -0.29 11.29 -6.30
CA ILE A 105 -1.66 11.64 -5.84
C ILE A 105 -1.68 12.55 -4.61
N ARG A 106 -0.52 12.74 -3.96
CA ARG A 106 -0.35 13.65 -2.82
C ARG A 106 0.33 14.96 -3.19
N GLN A 107 0.52 15.22 -4.48
CA GLN A 107 0.95 16.54 -4.97
C GLN A 107 -0.18 17.56 -4.78
N GLY A 108 0.20 18.84 -4.76
CA GLY A 108 -0.73 19.93 -4.46
C GLY A 108 -1.00 20.11 -2.96
N ASN A 109 -1.76 21.15 -2.64
CA ASN A 109 -2.15 21.42 -1.26
C ASN A 109 -3.40 20.59 -0.86
N THR A 110 -3.75 20.60 0.42
CA THR A 110 -4.91 19.87 0.94
C THR A 110 -6.22 20.31 0.28
N LYS A 111 -6.42 21.61 0.04
CA LYS A 111 -7.63 22.12 -0.60
C LYS A 111 -7.80 21.56 -2.01
N GLN A 112 -6.77 21.62 -2.84
CA GLN A 112 -6.81 21.12 -4.22
C GLN A 112 -7.18 19.64 -4.30
N ARG A 113 -6.62 18.82 -3.40
CA ARG A 113 -6.92 17.37 -3.37
C ARG A 113 -8.35 17.08 -2.91
N ILE A 114 -8.90 17.90 -2.01
CA ILE A 114 -10.32 17.83 -1.63
C ILE A 114 -11.20 18.28 -2.79
N ASP A 115 -10.86 19.40 -3.44
CA ASP A 115 -11.62 19.90 -4.59
C ASP A 115 -11.66 18.88 -5.75
N GLU A 116 -10.54 18.17 -6.01
CA GLU A 116 -10.47 17.09 -7.00
C GLU A 116 -11.37 15.90 -6.60
N PHE A 117 -11.37 15.51 -5.33
CA PHE A 117 -12.20 14.43 -4.81
C PHE A 117 -13.70 14.74 -4.95
N GLU A 118 -14.14 15.96 -4.62
CA GLU A 118 -15.54 16.38 -4.75
C GLU A 118 -16.01 16.52 -6.21
N ALA A 119 -15.08 16.57 -7.17
CA ALA A 119 -15.36 16.69 -8.59
C ALA A 119 -15.38 15.34 -9.35
N MET A 120 -15.05 14.22 -8.69
CA MET A 120 -15.07 12.87 -9.25
C MET A 120 -16.45 12.21 -9.12
#